data_AF-A0A378QVD2-F1
#
_entry.id   AF-A0A378QVD2-F1
#
_cell.length_a   1.000
_cell.length_b   1.000
_cell.length_c   1.000
_cell.angle_alpha   90.00
_cell.angle_beta   90.00
_cell.angle_gamma   90.00
#
_symmetry.space_group_name_H-M   'P 1'
#
loop_
_entity.id
_entity.type
_entity.pdbx_description
1 polymer ?
#
loop_
_entity_poly.entity_id
_entity_poly.type
_entity_poly.pdbx_seq_one_letter_code
_entity_poly.pdbx_strand_id
1 'polypeptide(L)'
;MSVLNKFFKTATVATGIAMGATLSANAADLSGFSATYAVKADGRNGTATRTLTKNGNNYSYNVKASAAGVANVNQSANFSLSNGRIVPSSSNMSVKVLGVGRTHNIKFNNSAKSVVSTYK
;
A
#
# COMPACT_ATOMS: atom_id res chain seq x y z
N MET A 1 5.07 37.96 12.49
CA MET A 1 5.58 36.78 13.22
C MET A 1 4.45 35.79 13.42
N SER A 2 4.76 34.51 13.23
CA SER A 2 3.87 33.38 12.93
C SER A 2 2.90 32.99 14.07
N VAL A 3 1.62 32.81 13.71
CA VAL A 3 0.59 32.13 14.52
C VAL A 3 0.44 30.69 14.02
N LEU A 4 1.26 29.76 14.53
CA LEU A 4 1.11 28.34 14.22
C LEU A 4 1.57 27.41 15.35
N ASN A 5 1.07 27.63 16.57
CA ASN A 5 1.47 26.83 17.74
C ASN A 5 0.32 26.17 18.51
N LYS A 6 -0.78 25.80 17.86
CA LYS A 6 -1.95 25.22 18.55
C LYS A 6 -2.47 23.87 18.03
N PHE A 7 -1.61 22.96 17.56
CA PHE A 7 -2.07 21.59 17.25
C PHE A 7 -1.21 20.41 17.71
N PHE A 8 -0.09 20.64 18.39
CA PHE A 8 0.67 19.56 19.04
C PHE A 8 0.55 19.68 20.56
N LYS A 9 -0.61 19.29 21.11
CA LYS A 9 -0.72 18.99 22.53
C LYS A 9 -0.14 17.59 22.76
N THR A 10 1.10 17.61 23.23
CA THR A 10 1.86 16.53 23.86
C THR A 10 1.00 15.76 24.85
N ALA A 11 0.73 14.48 24.57
CA ALA A 11 0.46 13.50 25.61
C ALA A 11 1.80 12.88 25.99
N THR A 12 2.40 13.38 27.08
CA THR A 12 3.61 12.82 27.67
C THR A 12 3.27 11.47 28.28
N VAL A 13 3.42 10.38 27.51
CA VAL A 13 3.43 9.03 28.07
C VAL A 13 4.81 8.82 28.67
N ALA A 14 4.87 8.79 30.00
CA ALA A 14 6.06 8.38 30.75
C ALA A 14 6.48 6.98 30.26
N THR A 15 7.51 6.93 29.42
CA THR A 15 8.02 5.67 28.87
C THR A 15 9.03 5.13 29.86
N GLY A 16 8.56 4.33 30.80
CA GLY A 16 9.41 3.32 31.42
C GLY A 16 9.94 2.42 30.30
N ILE A 17 11.26 2.31 30.20
CA ILE A 17 11.92 1.49 29.18
C ILE A 17 11.63 0.02 29.50
N ALA A 18 10.51 -0.51 29.02
CA ALA A 18 10.28 -1.95 28.92
C ALA A 18 11.05 -2.46 27.70
N MET A 19 12.35 -2.70 27.86
CA MET A 19 13.15 -3.45 26.89
C MET A 19 12.65 -4.90 26.84
N GLY A 20 11.81 -5.25 25.86
CA GLY A 20 11.48 -6.66 25.58
C GLY A 20 10.07 -6.97 25.10
N ALA A 21 9.12 -6.02 25.09
CA ALA A 21 7.82 -6.27 24.48
C ALA A 21 7.96 -6.25 22.95
N THR A 22 8.14 -7.40 22.32
CA THR A 22 7.94 -7.54 20.88
C THR A 22 6.50 -7.14 20.59
N LEU A 23 6.29 -5.94 20.06
CA LEU A 23 5.00 -5.52 19.53
C LEU A 23 4.64 -6.50 18.39
N SER A 24 3.81 -7.50 18.71
CA SER A 24 3.30 -8.42 17.70
C SER A 24 2.32 -7.64 16.82
N ALA A 25 2.80 -7.19 15.67
CA ALA A 25 1.95 -6.57 14.66
C ALA A 25 1.05 -7.66 14.05
N ASN A 26 -0.16 -7.79 14.59
CA ASN A 26 -1.20 -8.63 14.01
C ASN A 26 -1.99 -7.81 12.99
N ALA A 27 -2.02 -8.29 11.75
CA ALA A 27 -2.86 -7.76 10.70
C ALA A 27 -4.30 -8.24 10.87
N ALA A 28 -5.23 -7.30 10.68
CA ALA A 28 -6.65 -7.63 10.68
C ALA A 28 -7.01 -8.50 9.47
N ASP A 29 -7.86 -9.49 9.71
CA ASP A 29 -8.52 -10.22 8.63
C ASP A 29 -9.64 -9.36 8.04
N LEU A 30 -9.40 -8.82 6.85
CA LEU A 30 -10.36 -7.96 6.14
C LEU A 30 -11.23 -8.77 5.18
N SER A 31 -12.51 -8.44 5.09
CA SER A 31 -13.35 -8.89 3.98
C SER A 31 -12.89 -8.25 2.66
N GLY A 32 -13.21 -8.90 1.54
CA GLY A 32 -12.98 -8.31 0.23
C GLY A 32 -13.83 -7.04 0.04
N PHE A 33 -13.28 -6.04 -0.64
CA PHE A 33 -13.97 -4.78 -0.91
C PHE A 33 -13.58 -4.20 -2.28
N SER A 34 -14.39 -3.28 -2.78
CA SER A 34 -14.05 -2.44 -3.92
C SER A 34 -14.55 -1.02 -3.69
N ALA A 35 -13.68 -0.03 -3.86
CA ALA A 35 -13.99 1.37 -3.65
C ALA A 35 -13.37 2.24 -4.74
N THR A 36 -14.16 3.14 -5.30
CA THR A 36 -13.73 4.07 -6.35
C THR A 36 -13.72 5.50 -5.81
N TYR A 37 -12.61 6.19 -6.05
CA TYR A 37 -12.38 7.56 -5.61
C TYR A 37 -12.17 8.47 -6.82
N ALA A 38 -12.67 9.70 -6.73
CA ALA A 38 -12.28 10.74 -7.67
C ALA A 38 -10.83 11.16 -7.41
N VAL A 39 -10.03 11.29 -8.47
CA VAL A 39 -8.65 11.78 -8.39
C VAL A 39 -8.45 12.91 -9.40
N LYS A 40 -7.41 13.71 -9.18
CA LYS A 40 -6.95 14.73 -10.13
C LYS A 40 -5.44 14.58 -10.33
N ALA A 41 -5.00 14.65 -11.57
CA ALA A 41 -3.58 14.69 -11.92
C ALA A 41 -3.37 15.74 -13.01
N ASP A 42 -2.47 16.69 -12.77
CA ASP A 42 -2.11 17.75 -13.72
C ASP A 42 -3.35 18.47 -14.32
N GLY A 43 -4.27 18.90 -13.44
CA GLY A 43 -5.51 19.57 -13.84
C GLY A 43 -6.57 18.68 -14.51
N ARG A 44 -6.28 17.40 -14.78
CA ARG A 44 -7.24 16.44 -15.35
C ARG A 44 -7.92 15.62 -14.26
N ASN A 45 -9.24 15.52 -14.38
CA ASN A 45 -10.03 14.62 -13.54
C ASN A 45 -9.78 13.17 -13.92
N GLY A 46 -10.00 12.30 -12.94
CA GLY A 46 -9.78 10.88 -13.06
C GLY A 46 -10.49 10.09 -11.97
N THR A 47 -10.30 8.78 -12.00
CA THR A 47 -10.77 7.86 -10.96
C THR A 47 -9.65 6.94 -10.52
N ALA A 48 -9.76 6.45 -9.29
CA ALA A 48 -8.92 5.39 -8.75
C ALA A 48 -9.82 4.35 -8.06
N THR A 49 -9.84 3.13 -8.58
CA THR A 49 -10.54 2.01 -7.98
C THR A 49 -9.54 1.13 -7.24
N ARG A 50 -9.79 0.92 -5.95
CA ARG A 50 -9.06 -0.01 -5.08
C ARG A 50 -9.92 -1.23 -4.84
N THR A 51 -9.38 -2.41 -5.07
CA THR A 51 -10.08 -3.67 -4.88
C THR A 51 -9.22 -4.61 -4.06
N LEU A 52 -9.75 -5.11 -2.95
CA LEU A 52 -9.18 -6.22 -2.20
C LEU A 52 -10.05 -7.45 -2.43
N THR A 53 -9.48 -8.52 -2.94
CA THR A 53 -10.14 -9.83 -2.97
C THR A 53 -9.48 -10.73 -1.95
N LYS A 54 -10.29 -11.57 -1.30
CA LYS A 54 -9.85 -12.57 -0.33
C LYS A 54 -10.30 -13.95 -0.81
N ASN A 55 -9.40 -14.93 -0.74
CA ASN A 55 -9.69 -16.34 -0.93
C ASN A 55 -8.99 -17.14 0.16
N GLY A 56 -9.73 -17.63 1.16
CA GLY A 56 -9.15 -18.17 2.39
C GLY A 56 -8.23 -17.16 3.05
N ASN A 57 -6.98 -17.53 3.31
CA ASN A 57 -5.98 -16.63 3.88
C ASN A 57 -5.18 -15.84 2.84
N ASN A 58 -5.51 -15.96 1.55
CA ASN A 58 -4.82 -15.27 0.46
C ASN A 58 -5.58 -14.01 0.05
N TYR A 59 -4.83 -12.95 -0.22
CA TYR A 59 -5.35 -11.63 -0.57
C TYR A 59 -4.70 -11.15 -1.86
N SER A 60 -5.51 -10.54 -2.73
CA SER A 60 -5.05 -9.78 -3.88
C SER A 60 -5.58 -8.36 -3.79
N TYR A 61 -4.68 -7.40 -3.66
CA TYR A 61 -4.99 -5.98 -3.64
C TYR A 61 -4.62 -5.34 -4.97
N ASN A 62 -5.58 -4.71 -5.64
CA ASN A 62 -5.40 -4.11 -6.95
C ASN A 62 -5.84 -2.64 -6.91
N VAL A 63 -5.08 -1.78 -7.59
CA VAL A 63 -5.43 -0.37 -7.80
C VAL A 63 -5.37 -0.08 -9.28
N LYS A 64 -6.47 0.42 -9.83
CA LYS A 64 -6.54 0.97 -11.19
C LYS A 64 -6.89 2.44 -11.09
N ALA A 65 -5.98 3.31 -11.51
CA ALA A 65 -6.23 4.74 -11.51
C ALA A 65 -5.87 5.36 -12.86
N SER A 66 -6.67 6.32 -13.29
CA SER A 66 -6.42 7.05 -14.53
C SER A 66 -6.91 8.48 -14.43
N ALA A 67 -6.14 9.41 -14.99
CA ALA A 67 -6.55 10.79 -15.23
C ALA A 67 -6.51 11.06 -16.74
N ALA A 68 -7.59 11.64 -17.26
CA ALA A 68 -7.86 11.68 -18.70
C ALA A 68 -6.68 12.23 -19.52
N GLY A 69 -6.10 11.37 -20.36
CA GLY A 69 -5.02 11.71 -21.30
C GLY A 69 -3.64 11.97 -20.67
N VAL A 70 -3.51 11.97 -19.34
CA VAL A 70 -2.28 12.38 -18.65
C VAL A 70 -1.61 11.22 -17.95
N ALA A 71 -2.36 10.41 -17.19
CA ALA A 71 -1.76 9.40 -16.33
C ALA A 71 -2.61 8.13 -16.23
N ASN A 72 -1.93 7.00 -16.10
CA ASN A 72 -2.51 5.71 -15.75
C ASN A 72 -1.60 5.01 -14.73
N VAL A 73 -2.19 4.41 -13.70
CA VAL A 73 -1.52 3.62 -12.68
C VAL A 73 -2.24 2.30 -12.52
N ASN A 74 -1.49 1.21 -12.59
CA ASN A 74 -1.98 -0.13 -12.31
C ASN A 74 -1.06 -0.78 -11.26
N GLN A 75 -1.59 -0.97 -10.05
CA GLN A 75 -0.89 -1.62 -8.95
C GLN A 75 -1.57 -2.96 -8.63
N SER A 76 -0.77 -3.96 -8.28
CA SER A 76 -1.25 -5.22 -7.74
C SER A 76 -0.32 -5.71 -6.65
N ALA A 77 -0.84 -6.22 -5.54
CA ALA A 77 -0.08 -6.88 -4.49
C ALA A 77 -0.79 -8.16 -4.08
N ASN A 78 -0.02 -9.23 -3.91
CA ASN A 78 -0.52 -10.51 -3.42
C ASN A 78 0.19 -10.84 -2.11
N PHE A 79 -0.58 -11.29 -1.13
CA PHE A 79 -0.08 -11.68 0.18
C PHE A 79 -1.00 -12.70 0.83
N SER A 80 -0.57 -13.29 1.92
CA SER A 80 -1.43 -14.09 2.80
C SER A 80 -1.34 -13.63 4.25
N LEU A 81 -2.31 -14.05 5.06
CA LEU A 81 -2.22 -13.97 6.51
C LEU A 81 -1.81 -15.33 7.08
N SER A 82 -0.74 -15.35 7.86
CA SER A 82 -0.27 -16.53 8.58
C SER A 82 0.04 -16.13 10.02
N ASN A 83 -0.66 -16.76 10.97
CA ASN A 83 -0.53 -16.45 12.41
C ASN A 83 -0.65 -14.95 12.71
N GLY A 84 -1.65 -14.30 12.12
CA GLY A 84 -1.85 -12.86 12.25
C GLY A 84 -0.83 -11.98 11.51
N ARG A 85 0.13 -12.53 10.77
CA ARG A 85 1.16 -11.75 10.06
C ARG A 85 0.93 -11.75 8.56
N ILE A 86 1.18 -10.60 7.92
CA ILE A 86 1.21 -10.50 6.46
C ILE A 86 2.46 -11.20 5.94
N VAL A 87 2.26 -12.12 5.00
CA VAL A 87 3.30 -12.82 4.26
C VAL A 87 3.18 -12.41 2.78
N PRO A 88 4.01 -11.46 2.32
CA PRO A 88 3.92 -10.96 0.94
C PRO A 88 4.43 -12.00 -0.05
N SER A 89 3.81 -12.10 -1.24
CA SER A 89 4.30 -12.96 -2.33
C SER A 89 4.79 -12.14 -3.51
N SER A 90 4.07 -11.08 -3.89
CA SER A 90 4.44 -10.21 -5.00
C SER A 90 3.85 -8.82 -4.87
N SER A 91 4.52 -7.83 -5.46
CA SER A 91 3.98 -6.50 -5.72
C SER A 91 4.36 -6.05 -7.13
N ASN A 92 3.46 -5.40 -7.83
CA ASN A 92 3.73 -4.80 -9.13
C ASN A 92 3.07 -3.42 -9.19
N MET A 93 3.76 -2.45 -9.76
CA MET A 93 3.27 -1.11 -9.99
C MET A 93 3.70 -0.65 -11.37
N SER A 94 2.74 -0.43 -12.25
CA SER A 94 2.94 0.20 -13.55
C SER A 94 2.38 1.61 -13.51
N VAL A 95 3.18 2.58 -13.91
CA VAL A 95 2.79 3.98 -14.04
C VAL A 95 3.08 4.42 -15.46
N LYS A 96 2.11 5.07 -16.12
CA LYS A 96 2.29 5.73 -17.40
C LYS A 96 1.88 7.19 -17.25
N VAL A 97 2.79 8.10 -17.54
CA VAL A 97 2.54 9.54 -17.53
C VAL A 97 2.95 10.10 -18.88
N LEU A 98 2.03 10.81 -19.55
CA LEU A 98 2.25 11.44 -20.86
C LEU A 98 2.85 10.46 -21.89
N GLY A 99 2.35 9.22 -21.90
CA GLY A 99 2.80 8.16 -22.81
C GLY A 99 4.02 7.38 -22.33
N VAL A 100 4.84 7.91 -21.42
CA VAL A 100 6.04 7.24 -20.89
C VAL A 100 5.67 6.33 -19.72
N GLY A 101 5.93 5.03 -19.89
CA GLY A 101 5.61 4.00 -18.92
C GLY A 101 6.83 3.51 -18.14
N ARG A 102 6.64 3.20 -16.86
CA ARG A 102 7.58 2.46 -16.01
C ARG A 102 6.83 1.37 -15.28
N THR A 103 7.49 0.23 -15.07
CA THR A 103 6.95 -0.87 -14.28
C THR A 103 7.98 -1.33 -13.27
N HIS A 104 7.55 -1.37 -12.02
CA HIS A 104 8.30 -1.95 -10.92
C HIS A 104 7.63 -3.24 -10.47
N ASN A 105 8.39 -4.33 -10.49
CA ASN A 105 7.92 -5.64 -10.05
C ASN A 105 8.81 -6.15 -8.91
N ILE A 106 8.17 -6.67 -7.87
CA ILE A 106 8.80 -7.21 -6.67
C ILE A 106 8.27 -8.63 -6.45
N LYS A 107 9.18 -9.59 -6.25
CA LYS A 107 8.85 -10.95 -5.84
C LYS A 107 9.53 -11.27 -4.52
N PHE A 108 8.77 -11.81 -3.58
CA PHE A 108 9.25 -12.16 -2.25
C PHE A 108 9.46 -13.67 -2.16
N ASN A 109 10.60 -14.08 -1.63
CA ASN A 109 10.84 -15.46 -1.21
C ASN A 109 10.93 -15.49 0.32
N ASN A 110 9.82 -15.81 0.97
CA ASN A 110 9.75 -15.81 2.43
C ASN A 110 10.59 -16.92 3.08
N SER A 111 10.77 -18.06 2.40
CA SER A 111 11.59 -19.16 2.89
C SER A 111 13.07 -18.78 2.89
N ALA A 112 13.56 -18.22 1.79
CA ALA A 112 14.94 -17.75 1.65
C ALA A 112 15.17 -16.34 2.25
N LYS A 113 14.14 -15.71 2.83
CA LYS A 113 14.16 -14.34 3.36
C LYS A 113 14.78 -13.32 2.41
N SER A 114 14.45 -13.43 1.13
CA SER A 114 15.02 -12.62 0.06
C SER A 114 13.95 -11.99 -0.81
N VAL A 115 14.35 -10.96 -1.56
CA VAL A 115 13.48 -10.20 -2.45
C VAL A 115 14.19 -9.92 -3.77
N VAL A 116 13.46 -10.05 -4.86
CA VAL A 116 13.91 -9.65 -6.20
C VAL A 116 13.06 -8.47 -6.65
N SER A 117 13.74 -7.38 -7.01
CA SER A 117 13.13 -6.15 -7.52
C SER A 117 13.62 -5.91 -8.94
N THR A 118 12.69 -5.68 -9.86
CA THR A 118 12.99 -5.40 -11.27
C THR A 118 12.26 -4.15 -11.70
N TYR A 119 12.98 -3.24 -12.34
CA TYR A 119 12.45 -1.98 -12.86
C TYR A 119 12.66 -1.94 -14.37
N LYS A 120 11.62 -1.54 -15.10
CA LYS A 120 11.61 -1.41 -16.56
C LYS A 120 10.95 -0.09 -16.97
#